data_AF-A0A7R8ALN8-F1
#
_entry.id   AF-A0A7R8ALN8-F1
#
_cell.length_a   1.000
_cell.length_b   1.000
_cell.length_c   1.000
_cell.angle_alpha   90.00
_cell.angle_beta   90.00
_cell.angle_gamma   90.00
#
_symmetry.space_group_name_H-M   'P 1'
#
loop_
_entity.id
_entity.type
_entity.pdbx_description
1 polymer ?
#
loop_
_entity_poly.entity_id
_entity_poly.type
_entity_poly.pdbx_seq_one_letter_code
_entity_poly.pdbx_strand_id
1 'polypeptide(L)'
;MRRLLHRCNSAVTYSADNRPSYAPGIALELERQVDEWYEYLPANIRFPKETSKLRVDWIDSLSNFLNVQYYCCKLSIYWPAVYQAVQDGAVNVHLRGHCQRFIDSYVQLLPRICVAIDVCQIYKWTLSITFFVTTLSALKVLDTPCLSSASLDALRQCLSSAAVAAVDWKGTESSASLGILQHTLNRRLQDAAYQYIADPSTSTS
;
A
#
# COMPACT_ATOMS: atom_id res chain seq x y z
N MET A 1 -8.29 15.15 5.15
CA MET A 1 -7.12 14.34 4.73
C MET A 1 -5.75 14.93 5.05
N ARG A 2 -5.39 16.16 4.63
CA ARG A 2 -4.00 16.68 4.78
C ARG A 2 -3.43 16.54 6.22
N ARG A 3 -4.20 16.90 7.25
CA ARG A 3 -3.78 16.75 8.66
C ARG A 3 -3.69 15.28 9.12
N LEU A 4 -4.53 14.39 8.58
CA LEU A 4 -4.48 12.95 8.87
C LEU A 4 -3.21 12.33 8.28
N LEU A 5 -2.91 12.62 7.00
CA LEU A 5 -1.68 12.18 6.32
C LEU A 5 -0.41 12.57 7.07
N HIS A 6 -0.36 13.79 7.63
CA HIS A 6 0.79 14.23 8.45
C HIS A 6 0.96 13.42 9.74
N ARG A 7 -0.13 12.85 10.29
CA ARG A 7 -0.13 12.10 11.55
C ARG A 7 0.01 10.60 11.37
N CYS A 8 -0.23 10.07 10.16
CA CYS A 8 -0.11 8.64 9.88
C CYS A 8 1.28 8.09 10.20
N ASN A 9 2.34 8.89 10.04
CA ASN A 9 3.71 8.50 10.36
C ASN A 9 4.05 8.62 11.86
N SER A 10 3.12 9.08 12.69
CA SER A 10 3.30 9.27 14.14
C SER A 10 2.87 8.07 14.97
N ALA A 11 2.58 6.92 14.35
CA ALA A 11 2.27 5.67 15.06
C ALA A 11 3.53 5.01 15.68
N VAL A 12 4.35 5.84 16.32
CA VAL A 12 5.60 5.49 16.99
C VAL A 12 5.65 6.15 18.36
N THR A 13 6.26 5.47 19.33
CA THR A 13 6.60 6.00 20.65
C THR A 13 8.10 5.87 20.86
N TYR A 14 8.64 6.50 21.89
CA TYR A 14 10.04 6.35 22.28
C TYR A 14 10.12 5.54 23.57
N SER A 15 10.97 4.52 23.59
CA SER A 15 11.34 3.81 24.82
C SER A 15 12.19 4.72 25.73
N ALA A 16 12.40 4.32 26.99
CA ALA A 16 13.29 5.00 27.93
C ALA A 16 14.72 5.18 27.37
N ASP A 17 15.17 4.25 26.52
CA ASP A 17 16.47 4.31 25.82
C ASP A 17 16.44 5.19 24.55
N ASN A 18 15.41 6.01 24.37
CA ASN A 18 15.18 6.87 23.20
C ASN A 18 15.14 6.15 21.85
N ARG A 19 14.79 4.85 21.86
CA ARG A 19 14.59 4.05 20.64
C ARG A 19 13.14 4.17 20.17
N PRO A 20 12.88 4.46 18.88
CA PRO A 20 11.54 4.47 18.34
C PRO A 20 10.97 3.04 18.34
N SER A 21 9.76 2.88 18.83
CA SER A 21 9.01 1.63 18.79
C SER A 21 7.59 1.88 18.27
N TYR A 22 6.99 0.86 17.69
CA TYR A 22 5.62 0.92 17.18
C TYR A 22 4.62 1.19 18.31
N ALA A 23 3.70 2.11 18.08
CA ALA A 23 2.64 2.46 19.03
C ALA A 23 1.26 1.96 18.53
N PRO A 24 0.85 0.72 18.90
CA PRO A 24 -0.39 0.13 18.38
C PRO A 24 -1.65 0.93 18.75
N GLY A 25 -1.70 1.51 19.96
CA GLY A 25 -2.82 2.34 20.40
C GLY A 25 -3.00 3.60 19.55
N ILE A 26 -1.89 4.26 19.18
CA ILE A 26 -1.92 5.42 18.28
C ILE A 26 -2.39 4.99 16.89
N ALA A 27 -1.90 3.86 16.39
CA ALA A 27 -2.30 3.36 15.08
C ALA A 27 -3.79 3.05 14.99
N LEU A 28 -4.36 2.39 16.01
CA LEU A 28 -5.80 2.09 16.06
C LEU A 28 -6.64 3.37 16.10
N GLU A 29 -6.22 4.37 16.88
CA GLU A 29 -6.92 5.65 16.95
C GLU A 29 -6.84 6.43 15.63
N LEU A 30 -5.68 6.42 14.95
CA LEU A 30 -5.52 7.02 13.63
C LEU A 30 -6.38 6.32 12.58
N GLU A 31 -6.45 4.99 12.60
CA GLU A 31 -7.32 4.25 11.69
C GLU A 31 -8.80 4.59 11.94
N ARG A 32 -9.22 4.62 13.21
CA ARG A 32 -10.57 5.03 13.60
C ARG A 32 -10.92 6.40 13.02
N GLN A 33 -10.02 7.38 13.10
CA GLN A 33 -10.23 8.71 12.52
C GLN A 33 -10.33 8.69 10.98
N VAL A 34 -9.59 7.81 10.31
CA VAL A 34 -9.68 7.62 8.85
C VAL A 34 -11.02 6.98 8.47
N ASP A 35 -11.49 6.01 9.25
CA ASP A 35 -12.79 5.36 9.04
C ASP A 35 -13.96 6.30 9.31
N GLU A 36 -13.90 7.10 10.38
CA GLU A 36 -14.89 8.15 10.65
C GLU A 36 -14.92 9.20 9.54
N TRP A 37 -13.75 9.65 9.08
CA TRP A 37 -13.68 10.59 7.96
C TRP A 37 -14.40 10.05 6.71
N TYR A 38 -14.25 8.76 6.41
CA TYR A 38 -14.96 8.11 5.31
C TYR A 38 -16.48 8.11 5.53
N GLU A 39 -16.95 7.84 6.74
CA GLU A 39 -18.39 7.86 7.08
C GLU A 39 -19.01 9.25 7.03
N TYR A 40 -18.22 10.32 7.10
CA TYR A 40 -18.67 11.69 6.91
C TYR A 40 -18.66 12.15 5.45
N LEU A 41 -18.20 11.32 4.49
CA LEU A 41 -18.21 11.71 3.08
C LEU A 41 -19.65 11.82 2.55
N PRO A 42 -19.97 12.90 1.81
CA PRO A 42 -21.22 13.01 1.06
C PRO A 42 -21.42 11.82 0.11
N ALA A 43 -22.68 11.39 -0.05
CA ALA A 43 -23.03 10.20 -0.83
C ALA A 43 -22.53 10.23 -2.29
N ASN A 44 -22.44 11.43 -2.89
CA ASN A 44 -21.99 11.62 -4.27
C ASN A 44 -20.48 11.47 -4.48
N ILE A 45 -19.67 11.48 -3.42
CA ILE A 45 -18.20 11.29 -3.49
C ILE A 45 -17.72 10.10 -2.63
N ARG A 46 -18.66 9.40 -2.00
CA ARG A 46 -18.36 8.21 -1.21
C ARG A 46 -18.07 7.05 -2.15
N PHE A 47 -16.91 6.43 -1.98
CA PHE A 47 -16.43 5.35 -2.84
C PHE A 47 -16.69 3.96 -2.23
N PRO A 48 -16.85 2.91 -3.04
CA PRO A 48 -16.97 1.55 -2.53
C PRO A 48 -15.63 1.03 -1.97
N LYS A 49 -15.69 0.34 -0.84
CA LYS A 49 -14.54 -0.35 -0.22
C LYS A 49 -14.26 -1.74 -0.86
N GLU A 50 -15.24 -2.36 -1.50
CA GLU A 50 -15.08 -3.67 -2.16
C GLU A 50 -14.53 -3.54 -3.58
N THR A 51 -13.46 -4.27 -3.89
CA THR A 51 -12.80 -4.27 -5.22
C THR A 51 -13.72 -4.75 -6.34
N SER A 52 -14.62 -5.70 -6.06
CA SER A 52 -15.60 -6.23 -7.04
C SER A 52 -16.59 -5.19 -7.55
N LYS A 53 -16.71 -4.05 -6.87
CA LYS A 53 -17.59 -2.93 -7.23
C LYS A 53 -16.85 -1.79 -7.94
N LEU A 54 -15.55 -1.93 -8.22
CA LEU A 54 -14.79 -1.00 -9.06
C LEU A 54 -15.25 -1.14 -10.52
N ARG A 55 -16.36 -0.48 -10.88
CA ARG A 55 -16.80 -0.39 -12.28
C ARG A 55 -16.01 0.70 -12.98
N VAL A 56 -15.14 0.31 -13.91
CA VAL A 56 -14.30 1.21 -14.74
C VAL A 56 -15.13 2.31 -15.43
N ASP A 57 -16.38 2.02 -15.76
CA ASP A 57 -17.23 2.90 -16.58
C ASP A 57 -17.84 4.10 -15.82
N TRP A 58 -17.72 4.16 -14.48
CA TRP A 58 -18.35 5.20 -13.64
C TRP A 58 -17.45 5.67 -12.49
N ILE A 59 -16.13 5.56 -12.65
CA ILE A 59 -15.22 6.04 -11.63
C ILE A 59 -15.10 7.56 -11.73
N ASP A 60 -15.92 8.27 -10.95
CA ASP A 60 -15.70 9.68 -10.65
C ASP A 60 -14.24 9.85 -10.16
N SER A 61 -13.49 10.71 -10.85
CA SER A 61 -12.04 10.87 -10.62
C SER A 61 -11.75 11.34 -9.21
N LEU A 62 -12.65 12.15 -8.64
CA LEU A 62 -12.58 12.58 -7.25
C LEU A 62 -12.81 11.41 -6.29
N SER A 63 -13.88 10.63 -6.49
CA SER A 63 -14.18 9.45 -5.68
C SER A 63 -13.03 8.44 -5.66
N ASN A 64 -12.40 8.16 -6.80
CA ASN A 64 -11.23 7.28 -6.84
C ASN A 64 -10.01 7.88 -6.16
N PHE A 65 -9.76 9.17 -6.37
CA PHE A 65 -8.67 9.85 -5.72
C PHE A 65 -8.82 9.77 -4.18
N LEU A 66 -10.03 9.99 -3.66
CA LEU A 66 -10.32 9.81 -2.23
C LEU A 66 -10.13 8.36 -1.77
N ASN A 67 -10.48 7.38 -2.60
CA ASN A 67 -10.26 5.96 -2.35
C ASN A 67 -8.77 5.61 -2.22
N VAL A 68 -7.95 6.13 -3.13
CA VAL A 68 -6.49 6.03 -3.06
C VAL A 68 -5.96 6.67 -1.78
N GLN A 69 -6.39 7.89 -1.45
CA GLN A 69 -5.94 8.58 -0.23
C GLN A 69 -6.30 7.82 1.04
N TYR A 70 -7.48 7.19 1.09
CA TYR A 70 -7.93 6.38 2.22
C TYR A 70 -7.00 5.20 2.49
N TYR A 71 -6.71 4.39 1.46
CA TYR A 71 -5.83 3.23 1.64
C TYR A 71 -4.36 3.63 1.81
N CYS A 72 -3.90 4.72 1.18
CA CYS A 72 -2.57 5.28 1.48
C CYS A 72 -2.44 5.67 2.95
N CYS A 73 -3.48 6.28 3.55
CA CYS A 73 -3.46 6.62 4.97
C CYS A 73 -3.33 5.37 5.84
N LYS A 74 -4.15 4.34 5.60
CA LYS A 74 -4.09 3.08 6.35
C LYS A 74 -2.73 2.41 6.21
N LEU A 75 -2.19 2.35 4.99
CA LEU A 75 -0.86 1.81 4.73
C LEU A 75 0.23 2.57 5.50
N SER A 76 0.21 3.90 5.49
CA SER A 76 1.16 4.71 6.26
C SER A 76 1.03 4.53 7.77
N ILE A 77 -0.18 4.37 8.30
CA ILE A 77 -0.44 4.10 9.73
C ILE A 77 0.21 2.80 10.21
N TYR A 78 0.18 1.76 9.36
CA TYR A 78 0.67 0.42 9.73
C TYR A 78 2.10 0.13 9.25
N TRP A 79 2.70 0.98 8.42
CA TRP A 79 4.10 0.83 8.03
C TRP A 79 5.07 0.73 9.21
N PRO A 80 4.96 1.54 10.29
CA PRO A 80 5.83 1.40 11.46
C PRO A 80 5.77 0.01 12.13
N ALA A 81 4.65 -0.70 12.05
CA ALA A 81 4.53 -2.08 12.54
C ALA A 81 5.40 -3.04 11.71
N VAL A 82 5.30 -2.94 10.38
CA VAL A 82 6.14 -3.69 9.44
C VAL A 82 7.61 -3.35 9.63
N TYR A 83 7.94 -2.07 9.76
CA TYR A 83 9.31 -1.63 9.99
C TYR A 83 9.88 -2.23 11.27
N GLN A 84 9.13 -2.22 12.38
CA GLN A 84 9.57 -2.86 13.62
C GLN A 84 9.77 -4.37 13.45
N ALA A 85 8.84 -5.08 12.79
CA ALA A 85 8.98 -6.51 12.50
C ALA A 85 10.27 -6.83 11.70
N VAL A 86 10.61 -5.97 10.75
CA VAL A 86 11.84 -6.07 9.95
C VAL A 86 13.09 -5.82 10.81
N GLN A 87 13.05 -4.83 11.71
CA GLN A 87 14.18 -4.50 12.59
C GLN A 87 14.42 -5.60 13.64
N ASP A 88 13.35 -6.09 14.25
CA ASP A 88 13.42 -7.09 15.33
C ASP A 88 13.68 -8.50 14.78
N GLY A 89 13.47 -8.73 13.48
CA GLY A 89 13.56 -10.05 12.84
C GLY A 89 12.50 -11.04 13.35
N ALA A 90 11.52 -10.58 14.11
CA ALA A 90 10.52 -11.38 14.80
C ALA A 90 9.18 -10.64 14.88
N VAL A 91 8.09 -11.39 15.03
CA VAL A 91 6.73 -10.84 15.03
C VAL A 91 5.90 -11.51 16.11
N ASN A 92 5.53 -10.76 17.15
CA ASN A 92 4.57 -11.21 18.15
C ASN A 92 3.12 -11.18 17.61
N VAL A 93 2.19 -11.82 18.32
CA VAL A 93 0.78 -11.97 17.88
C VAL A 93 0.12 -10.63 17.59
N HIS A 94 0.33 -9.61 18.44
CA HIS A 94 -0.24 -8.29 18.23
C HIS A 94 0.37 -7.61 17.00
N LEU A 95 1.70 -7.56 16.90
CA LEU A 95 2.40 -6.96 15.77
C LEU A 95 1.99 -7.60 14.44
N ARG A 96 1.79 -8.92 14.43
CA ARG A 96 1.31 -9.67 13.26
C ARG A 96 -0.03 -9.14 12.75
N GLY A 97 -0.99 -8.90 13.63
CA GLY A 97 -2.29 -8.34 13.25
C GLY A 97 -2.20 -6.94 12.65
N HIS A 98 -1.21 -6.14 13.05
CA HIS A 98 -0.97 -4.81 12.49
C HIS A 98 -0.21 -4.86 11.15
N CYS A 99 0.75 -5.78 10.99
CA CYS A 99 1.37 -6.05 9.69
C CYS A 99 0.34 -6.58 8.68
N GLN A 100 -0.62 -7.40 9.12
CA GLN A 100 -1.71 -7.87 8.29
C GLN A 100 -2.54 -6.71 7.72
N ARG A 101 -2.89 -5.73 8.56
CA ARG A 101 -3.63 -4.54 8.13
C ARG A 101 -2.87 -3.70 7.09
N PHE A 102 -1.53 -3.66 7.17
CA PHE A 102 -0.70 -3.07 6.11
C PHE A 102 -0.87 -3.82 4.78
N ILE A 103 -0.78 -5.15 4.80
CA ILE A 103 -0.92 -6.00 3.60
C ILE A 103 -2.30 -5.82 2.98
N ASP A 104 -3.36 -5.92 3.79
CA ASP A 104 -4.75 -5.76 3.33
C ASP A 104 -4.97 -4.38 2.70
N SER A 105 -4.41 -3.33 3.31
CA SER A 105 -4.50 -1.98 2.77
C SER A 105 -3.80 -1.84 1.42
N TYR A 106 -2.64 -2.48 1.23
CA TYR A 106 -1.92 -2.46 -0.05
C TYR A 106 -2.67 -3.23 -1.14
N VAL A 107 -3.18 -4.43 -0.82
CA VAL A 107 -3.97 -5.24 -1.75
C VAL A 107 -5.17 -4.46 -2.27
N GLN A 108 -5.80 -3.66 -1.42
CA GLN A 108 -6.86 -2.75 -1.82
C GLN A 108 -6.34 -1.54 -2.61
N LEU A 109 -5.23 -0.93 -2.19
CA LEU A 109 -4.67 0.25 -2.85
C LEU A 109 -4.33 0.01 -4.32
N LEU A 110 -3.70 -1.13 -4.63
CA LEU A 110 -3.07 -1.38 -5.93
C LEU A 110 -3.99 -1.10 -7.14
N PRO A 111 -5.16 -1.75 -7.30
CA PRO A 111 -6.00 -1.52 -8.47
C PRO A 111 -6.48 -0.06 -8.57
N ARG A 112 -6.69 0.60 -7.42
CA ARG A 112 -7.20 1.98 -7.35
C ARG A 112 -6.16 3.00 -7.78
N ILE A 113 -4.90 2.81 -7.33
CA ILE A 113 -3.81 3.72 -7.67
C ILE A 113 -3.37 3.58 -9.14
N CYS A 114 -3.43 2.37 -9.71
CA CYS A 114 -3.20 2.17 -11.14
C CYS A 114 -4.19 2.98 -11.98
N VAL A 115 -5.50 2.88 -11.69
CA VAL A 115 -6.52 3.69 -12.37
C VAL A 115 -6.28 5.19 -12.14
N ALA A 116 -5.94 5.60 -10.91
CA ALA A 116 -5.73 7.01 -10.59
C ALA A 116 -4.56 7.63 -11.36
N ILE A 117 -3.47 6.90 -11.56
CA ILE A 117 -2.30 7.38 -12.33
C ILE A 117 -2.70 7.73 -13.77
N ASP A 118 -3.60 6.94 -14.37
CA ASP A 118 -4.04 7.14 -15.75
C ASP A 118 -5.03 8.30 -15.89
N VAL A 119 -5.96 8.44 -14.94
CA VAL A 119 -7.07 9.42 -15.05
C VAL A 119 -6.77 10.77 -14.39
N CYS A 120 -5.87 10.84 -13.40
CA CYS A 120 -5.60 12.06 -12.63
C CYS A 120 -4.28 12.74 -13.03
N GLN A 121 -4.24 13.38 -14.20
CA GLN A 121 -3.04 13.99 -14.76
C GLN A 121 -2.37 15.04 -13.84
N ILE A 122 -3.16 15.88 -13.17
CA ILE A 122 -2.65 16.94 -12.26
C ILE A 122 -1.83 16.35 -11.10
N TYR A 123 -2.22 15.18 -10.60
CA TYR A 123 -1.56 14.52 -9.47
C TYR A 123 -0.64 13.38 -9.90
N LYS A 124 -0.40 13.20 -11.20
CA LYS A 124 0.32 12.06 -11.76
C LYS A 124 1.66 11.83 -11.08
N TRP A 125 2.49 12.87 -10.95
CA TRP A 125 3.81 12.73 -10.33
C TRP A 125 3.73 12.24 -8.87
N THR A 126 2.77 12.78 -8.10
CA THR A 126 2.56 12.38 -6.69
C THR A 126 2.03 10.96 -6.59
N LEU A 127 1.09 10.59 -7.47
CA LEU A 127 0.52 9.24 -7.52
C LEU A 127 1.56 8.20 -7.94
N SER A 128 2.40 8.50 -8.94
CA SER A 128 3.50 7.65 -9.38
C SER A 128 4.52 7.39 -8.27
N ILE A 129 4.93 8.43 -7.53
CA ILE A 129 5.84 8.24 -6.39
C ILE A 129 5.17 7.45 -5.27
N THR A 130 3.91 7.72 -4.98
CA THR A 130 3.16 6.97 -3.97
C THR A 130 3.07 5.50 -4.35
N PHE A 131 2.75 5.19 -5.60
CA PHE A 131 2.72 3.83 -6.11
C PHE A 131 4.09 3.16 -6.04
N PHE A 132 5.14 3.86 -6.44
CA PHE A 132 6.52 3.37 -6.34
C PHE A 132 6.90 3.00 -4.90
N VAL A 133 6.75 3.94 -3.95
CA VAL A 133 7.16 3.74 -2.56
C VAL A 133 6.33 2.65 -1.88
N THR A 134 5.00 2.69 -2.04
CA THR A 134 4.11 1.68 -1.42
C THR A 134 4.36 0.29 -1.96
N THR A 135 4.68 0.16 -3.25
CA THR A 135 5.01 -1.13 -3.87
C THR A 135 6.37 -1.65 -3.43
N LEU A 136 7.38 -0.79 -3.29
CA LEU A 136 8.66 -1.21 -2.71
C LEU A 136 8.51 -1.65 -1.25
N SER A 137 7.66 -0.98 -0.46
CA SER A 137 7.32 -1.40 0.89
C SER A 137 6.63 -2.77 0.90
N ALA A 138 5.69 -3.02 -0.02
CA ALA A 138 5.03 -4.31 -0.18
C ALA A 138 6.01 -5.44 -0.58
N LEU A 139 6.92 -5.17 -1.53
CA LEU A 139 7.99 -6.10 -1.89
C LEU A 139 8.89 -6.40 -0.69
N LYS A 140 9.23 -5.38 0.12
CA LYS A 140 10.01 -5.60 1.34
C LYS A 140 9.31 -6.51 2.34
N VAL A 141 7.98 -6.46 2.43
CA VAL A 141 7.19 -7.40 3.25
C VAL A 141 7.34 -8.84 2.74
N LEU A 142 7.26 -9.05 1.42
CA LEU A 142 7.47 -10.38 0.82
C LEU A 142 8.87 -10.94 1.13
N ASP A 143 9.89 -10.07 1.10
CA ASP A 143 11.28 -10.43 1.37
C ASP A 143 11.59 -10.63 2.88
N THR A 144 10.58 -10.55 3.76
CA THR A 144 10.77 -10.60 5.22
C THR A 144 10.27 -11.93 5.80
N PRO A 145 11.17 -12.86 6.20
CA PRO A 145 10.78 -14.23 6.58
C PRO A 145 9.82 -14.30 7.78
N CYS A 146 9.96 -13.41 8.77
CA CYS A 146 9.15 -13.40 9.98
C CYS A 146 7.68 -13.00 9.75
N LEU A 147 7.36 -12.46 8.56
CA LEU A 147 6.01 -12.07 8.14
C LEU A 147 5.29 -13.13 7.29
N SER A 148 5.91 -14.31 7.11
CA SER A 148 5.28 -15.46 6.45
C SER A 148 3.90 -15.78 7.04
N SER A 149 2.86 -15.61 6.22
CA SER A 149 1.46 -15.86 6.54
C SER A 149 0.62 -15.95 5.26
N ALA A 150 -0.59 -16.52 5.35
CA ALA A 150 -1.50 -16.72 4.22
C ALA A 150 -1.86 -15.43 3.45
N SER A 151 -1.75 -14.27 4.08
CA SER A 151 -1.98 -12.98 3.43
C SER A 151 -0.87 -12.57 2.46
N LEU A 152 0.31 -13.18 2.56
CA LEU A 152 1.36 -12.98 1.58
C LEU A 152 0.98 -13.56 0.22
N ASP A 153 0.10 -14.56 0.15
CA ASP A 153 -0.33 -15.12 -1.14
C ASP A 153 -1.24 -14.14 -1.89
N ALA A 154 -2.18 -13.50 -1.19
CA ALA A 154 -2.96 -12.41 -1.75
C ALA A 154 -2.06 -11.25 -2.19
N LEU A 155 -1.03 -10.92 -1.40
CA LEU A 155 -0.06 -9.89 -1.75
C LEU A 155 0.76 -10.26 -2.99
N ARG A 156 1.24 -11.50 -3.09
CA ARG A 156 1.98 -12.03 -4.25
C ARG A 156 1.13 -12.01 -5.51
N GLN A 157 -0.11 -12.51 -5.44
CA GLN A 157 -1.06 -12.48 -6.56
C GLN A 157 -1.35 -11.05 -7.00
N CYS A 158 -1.52 -10.13 -6.05
CA CYS A 158 -1.76 -8.73 -6.32
C CYS A 158 -0.55 -8.10 -7.04
N LEU A 159 0.67 -8.31 -6.54
CA LEU A 159 1.91 -7.80 -7.15
C LEU A 159 2.22 -8.43 -8.51
N SER A 160 1.97 -9.74 -8.68
CA SER A 160 2.16 -10.40 -9.98
C SER A 160 1.16 -9.90 -11.02
N SER A 161 -0.09 -9.64 -10.62
CA SER A 161 -1.07 -8.97 -11.50
C SER A 161 -0.60 -7.57 -11.90
N ALA A 162 0.05 -6.83 -11.00
CA ALA A 162 0.66 -5.53 -11.29
C ALA A 162 1.83 -5.64 -12.27
N ALA A 163 2.65 -6.68 -12.12
CA ALA A 163 3.80 -6.95 -12.98
C ALA A 163 3.36 -7.34 -14.41
N VAL A 164 2.27 -8.08 -14.54
CA VAL A 164 1.67 -8.44 -15.85
C VAL A 164 0.98 -7.23 -16.48
N ALA A 165 0.30 -6.42 -15.67
CA ALA A 165 -0.30 -5.17 -16.09
C ALA A 165 0.71 -4.01 -16.18
N ALA A 166 2.03 -4.30 -16.09
CA ALA A 166 3.12 -3.34 -15.89
C ALA A 166 2.84 -2.04 -16.64
N VAL A 167 2.43 -1.08 -15.82
CA VAL A 167 1.65 0.07 -16.23
C VAL A 167 2.53 0.94 -17.10
N ASP A 168 2.22 1.01 -18.38
CA ASP A 168 2.69 2.11 -19.22
C ASP A 168 2.03 3.38 -18.67
N TRP A 169 2.73 4.10 -17.77
CA TRP A 169 2.24 5.33 -17.15
C TRP A 169 2.11 6.40 -18.25
N LYS A 170 1.09 6.31 -19.11
CA LYS A 170 0.93 7.06 -20.37
C LYS A 170 1.33 8.52 -20.21
N GLY A 171 2.40 8.95 -20.88
CA GLY A 171 2.99 10.29 -20.73
C GLY A 171 4.10 10.36 -19.67
N THR A 172 4.92 9.32 -19.52
CA THR A 172 6.22 9.38 -18.84
C THR A 172 7.31 10.03 -19.67
N GLU A 173 7.10 10.12 -20.99
CA GLU A 173 8.01 10.74 -21.95
C GLU A 173 8.38 12.19 -21.60
N SER A 174 7.49 12.91 -20.91
CA SER A 174 7.71 14.29 -20.48
C SER A 174 8.48 14.43 -19.17
N SER A 175 8.81 13.33 -18.48
CA SER A 175 9.48 13.37 -17.17
C SER A 175 10.50 12.25 -16.99
N ALA A 176 11.78 12.59 -17.09
CA ALA A 176 12.89 11.65 -16.89
C ALA A 176 12.84 10.96 -15.51
N SER A 177 12.43 11.67 -14.45
CA SER A 177 12.33 11.08 -13.11
C SER A 177 11.22 10.03 -13.02
N LEU A 178 10.07 10.25 -13.67
CA LEU A 178 9.02 9.23 -13.73
C LEU A 178 9.45 8.01 -14.54
N GLY A 179 10.20 8.21 -15.63
CA GLY A 179 10.79 7.11 -16.39
C GLY A 179 11.73 6.24 -15.54
N ILE A 180 12.58 6.86 -14.72
CA ILE A 180 13.49 6.14 -13.80
C ILE A 180 12.70 5.32 -12.76
N LEU A 181 11.66 5.92 -12.17
CA LEU A 181 10.82 5.24 -11.16
C LEU A 181 10.08 4.05 -11.79
N GLN A 182 9.46 4.24 -12.95
CA GLN A 182 8.74 3.20 -13.67
C GLN A 182 9.67 2.04 -14.04
N HIS A 183 10.83 2.33 -14.64
CA HIS A 183 11.81 1.32 -15.01
C HIS A 183 12.31 0.53 -13.79
N THR A 184 12.66 1.24 -12.71
CA THR A 184 13.12 0.60 -11.47
C THR A 184 12.03 -0.29 -10.87
N LEU A 185 10.78 0.17 -10.85
CA LEU A 185 9.66 -0.59 -10.33
C LEU A 185 9.40 -1.86 -11.14
N ASN A 186 9.35 -1.74 -12.47
CA ASN A 186 9.11 -2.87 -13.37
C ASN A 186 10.18 -3.95 -13.19
N ARG A 187 11.45 -3.55 -13.09
CA ARG A 187 12.54 -4.51 -12.81
C ARG A 187 12.31 -5.25 -11.49
N ARG A 188 11.99 -4.52 -10.41
CA ARG A 188 11.79 -5.12 -9.09
C ARG A 188 10.57 -6.05 -9.04
N LEU A 189 9.50 -5.70 -9.75
CA LEU A 189 8.30 -6.54 -9.88
C LEU A 189 8.59 -7.82 -10.68
N GLN A 190 9.38 -7.72 -11.76
CA GLN A 190 9.80 -8.89 -12.54
C GLN A 190 10.67 -9.83 -11.70
N ASP A 191 11.67 -9.31 -10.99
CA ASP A 191 12.54 -10.12 -10.11
C ASP A 191 11.71 -10.91 -9.09
N ALA A 192 10.74 -10.26 -8.45
CA ALA A 192 9.84 -10.90 -7.48
C ALA A 192 8.89 -11.94 -8.12
N ALA A 193 8.38 -11.67 -9.33
CA ALA A 193 7.54 -12.61 -10.06
C ALA A 193 8.32 -13.87 -10.49
N TYR A 194 9.57 -13.72 -10.92
CA TYR A 194 10.45 -14.86 -11.23
C TYR A 194 10.74 -15.74 -10.02
N GLN A 195 11.03 -15.13 -8.87
CA GLN A 195 11.24 -15.87 -7.62
C GLN A 195 10.00 -16.68 -7.21
N TYR A 196 8.80 -16.12 -7.39
CA TYR A 196 7.55 -16.83 -7.12
C TYR A 196 7.35 -18.05 -8.02
N ILE A 197 7.67 -17.95 -9.32
CA ILE A 197 7.53 -19.06 -10.26
C ILE A 197 8.59 -20.15 -9.98
N ALA A 198 9.78 -19.77 -9.53
CA ALA A 198 10.88 -20.69 -9.26
C ALA A 198 10.72 -21.51 -7.97
N ASP A 199 9.96 -21.02 -6.98
CA ASP A 199 9.67 -21.71 -5.71
C ASP A 199 8.17 -22.13 -5.57
N PRO A 200 7.71 -23.15 -6.32
CA PRO A 200 6.32 -23.62 -6.23
C PRO A 200 5.97 -24.32 -4.91
N SER A 201 6.96 -24.59 -4.05
CA SER A 201 6.82 -25.27 -2.75
C SER A 201 6.02 -24.47 -1.70
N THR A 202 5.72 -23.19 -1.98
CA THR A 202 4.87 -22.35 -1.10
C THR A 202 3.39 -22.36 -1.47
N SER A 203 2.99 -23.06 -2.54
CA SER A 203 1.59 -23.09 -3.03
C SER A 203 0.72 -24.19 -2.43
N THR A 204 1.29 -25.10 -1.63
CA THR A 204 0.57 -26.20 -0.98
C THR A 204 1.08 -26.43 0.43
N SER A 205 0.56 -25.69 1.41
CA SER A 205 0.58 -26.05 2.84
C SER A 205 -0.55 -25.34 3.57
#